data_AF-A0A9F5N013-F1
#
_entry.id   AF-A0A9F5N013-F1
#
_cell.length_a   1.000
_cell.length_b   1.000
_cell.length_c   1.000
_cell.angle_alpha   90.00
_cell.angle_beta   90.00
_cell.angle_gamma   90.00
#
_symmetry.space_group_name_H-M   'P 1'
#
loop_
_entity.id
_entity.type
_entity.pdbx_description
1 polymer ?
#
loop_
_entity_poly.entity_id
_entity_poly.type
_entity_poly.pdbx_seq_one_letter_code
_entity_poly.pdbx_strand_id
1 'polypeptide(L)'
;MFEKFSLPSPLTMLIFLLQRCLQLLVLLISVLSYLDLWDPICKKSFPHLMKRFSKLYNGRMHKEKETLFRNMKDFADPSGKLHLLEIGVGTGTNFKFYPSGSRGGAYYFIEHVAADRSTWTYFWQQICDPAWGYLGEGCSVLRETWKDLENAEFSKLNLQHMAAPLVVPVVCPHIYGYAMK
;
A
#
# COMPACT_ATOMS: atom_id res chain seq x y z
N MET A 1 -10.76 -42.41 -5.09
CA MET A 1 -11.21 -41.03 -5.29
C MET A 1 -10.00 -40.23 -5.74
N PHE A 2 -9.78 -40.08 -7.04
CA PHE A 2 -8.68 -39.29 -7.56
C PHE A 2 -9.18 -37.86 -7.71
N GLU A 3 -8.67 -36.93 -6.91
CA GLU A 3 -8.80 -35.51 -7.20
C GLU A 3 -8.22 -35.27 -8.59
N LYS A 4 -9.05 -34.81 -9.52
CA LYS A 4 -8.58 -34.29 -10.79
C LYS A 4 -7.71 -33.08 -10.46
N PHE A 5 -6.39 -33.24 -10.56
CA PHE A 5 -5.47 -32.12 -10.64
C PHE A 5 -5.79 -31.36 -11.94
N SER A 6 -6.70 -30.40 -11.84
CA SER A 6 -6.94 -29.44 -12.92
C SER A 6 -5.66 -28.63 -13.10
N LEU A 7 -5.06 -28.71 -14.30
CA LEU A 7 -3.90 -27.90 -14.64
C LEU A 7 -4.24 -26.41 -14.44
N PRO A 8 -3.31 -25.60 -13.92
CA PRO A 8 -3.51 -24.15 -13.83
C PRO A 8 -3.81 -23.57 -15.21
N SER A 9 -4.60 -22.51 -15.26
CA SER A 9 -4.85 -21.81 -16.53
C SER A 9 -3.54 -21.31 -17.15
N PRO A 10 -3.45 -21.16 -18.49
CA PRO A 10 -2.26 -20.60 -19.14
C PRO A 10 -1.86 -19.23 -18.56
N LEU A 11 -2.83 -18.40 -18.18
CA LEU A 11 -2.59 -17.11 -17.55
C LEU A 11 -1.94 -17.28 -16.17
N THR A 12 -2.43 -18.22 -15.36
CA THR A 12 -1.83 -18.55 -14.05
C THR A 12 -0.39 -19.02 -14.22
N MET A 13 -0.11 -19.89 -15.19
CA MET A 13 1.26 -20.35 -15.47
C MET A 13 2.18 -19.20 -15.91
N LEU A 14 1.69 -18.30 -16.76
CA LEU A 14 2.42 -17.11 -17.18
C LEU A 14 2.78 -16.20 -15.98
N ILE A 15 1.80 -15.93 -15.10
CA ILE A 15 2.03 -15.13 -13.89
C ILE A 15 3.12 -15.79 -13.02
N PHE A 16 3.04 -17.10 -12.79
CA PHE A 16 4.05 -17.83 -12.03
C PHE A 16 5.45 -17.71 -12.64
N LEU A 17 5.57 -17.87 -13.96
CA LEU A 17 6.87 -17.72 -14.65
C LEU A 17 7.42 -16.31 -14.48
N LEU A 18 6.59 -15.28 -14.68
CA LEU A 18 6.99 -13.88 -14.51
C LEU A 18 7.40 -13.55 -13.07
N GLN A 19 6.68 -14.08 -12.08
CA GLN A 19 7.05 -13.97 -10.67
C GLN A 19 8.42 -14.58 -10.38
N ARG A 20 8.73 -15.77 -10.95
CA ARG A 20 10.06 -16.39 -10.79
C ARG A 20 11.16 -15.57 -11.45
N CYS A 21 10.93 -15.03 -12.65
CA CYS A 21 11.88 -14.12 -13.29
C CYS A 21 12.14 -12.89 -12.41
N LEU A 22 11.10 -12.26 -11.86
CA LEU A 22 11.25 -11.09 -10.98
C LEU A 22 11.99 -11.44 -9.68
N GLN A 23 11.68 -12.58 -9.06
CA GLN A 23 12.37 -13.04 -7.85
C GLN A 23 13.87 -13.30 -8.09
N LEU A 24 14.23 -13.88 -9.24
CA LEU A 24 15.63 -14.07 -9.61
C LEU A 24 16.36 -12.72 -9.80
N LEU A 25 15.69 -11.72 -10.38
CA LEU A 25 16.24 -10.37 -10.49
C LEU A 25 16.44 -9.71 -9.12
N VAL A 26 15.46 -9.82 -8.21
CA VAL A 26 15.59 -9.31 -6.84
C VAL A 26 16.73 -10.01 -6.11
N LEU A 27 16.84 -11.33 -6.22
CA LEU A 27 17.93 -12.10 -5.63
C LEU A 27 19.30 -11.65 -6.16
N LEU A 28 19.42 -11.44 -7.47
CA LEU A 28 20.65 -10.93 -8.07
C LEU A 28 21.03 -9.56 -7.49
N ILE A 29 20.07 -8.65 -7.36
CA ILE A 29 20.28 -7.33 -6.73
C ILE A 29 20.69 -7.48 -5.26
N SER A 30 20.04 -8.37 -4.51
CA SER A 30 20.38 -8.64 -3.11
C SER A 30 21.81 -9.18 -2.96
N VAL A 31 22.26 -10.08 -3.84
CA VAL A 31 23.64 -10.57 -3.85
C VAL A 31 24.63 -9.46 -4.18
N LEU A 32 24.34 -8.63 -5.18
CA LEU A 32 25.17 -7.47 -5.51
C LEU A 32 25.24 -6.46 -4.35
N SER A 33 24.15 -6.32 -3.59
CA SER A 33 24.10 -5.48 -2.39
C SER A 33 24.90 -6.07 -1.24
N TYR A 34 24.87 -7.39 -1.05
CA TYR A 34 25.68 -8.08 -0.03
C TYR A 34 27.18 -7.98 -0.31
N LEU A 35 27.57 -7.90 -1.59
CA LEU A 35 28.96 -7.76 -2.02
C LEU A 35 29.43 -6.28 -2.13
N ASP A 36 28.62 -5.31 -1.65
CA ASP A 36 28.88 -3.86 -1.74
C ASP A 36 29.04 -3.30 -3.18
N LEU A 37 28.71 -4.10 -4.20
CA LEU A 37 28.79 -3.69 -5.61
C LEU A 37 27.56 -2.86 -6.04
N TRP A 38 26.42 -3.06 -5.38
CA TRP A 38 25.18 -2.33 -5.66
C TRP A 38 25.17 -0.91 -5.07
N ASP A 39 25.86 -0.74 -3.96
CA ASP A 39 25.80 0.46 -3.12
C ASP A 39 26.14 1.77 -3.85
N PRO A 40 27.20 1.84 -4.67
CA PRO A 40 27.54 3.04 -5.43
C PRO A 40 26.47 3.42 -6.47
N ILE A 41 25.84 2.43 -7.09
CA ILE A 41 24.78 2.63 -8.11
C ILE A 41 23.50 3.09 -7.42
N CYS A 42 23.13 2.41 -6.33
CA CYS A 42 21.97 2.73 -5.52
C CYS A 42 22.07 4.15 -4.96
N LYS A 43 23.13 4.47 -4.20
CA LYS A 43 23.29 5.77 -3.51
C LYS A 43 23.39 6.96 -4.47
N LYS A 44 23.89 6.76 -5.71
CA LYS A 44 24.03 7.85 -6.70
C LYS A 44 22.72 8.16 -7.43
N SER A 45 21.97 7.14 -7.81
CA SER A 45 20.82 7.28 -8.71
C SER A 45 19.47 7.21 -7.99
N PHE A 46 19.35 6.31 -7.01
CA PHE A 46 18.07 6.02 -6.34
C PHE A 46 17.54 7.20 -5.53
N PRO A 47 18.32 7.91 -4.67
CA PRO A 47 17.81 9.06 -3.92
C PRO A 47 17.33 10.19 -4.83
N HIS A 48 17.98 10.41 -5.98
CA HIS A 48 17.59 11.46 -6.91
C HIS A 48 16.27 11.12 -7.61
N LEU A 49 16.10 9.86 -8.01
CA LEU A 49 14.84 9.35 -8.55
C LEU A 49 13.71 9.43 -7.52
N MET A 50 13.94 8.94 -6.30
CA MET A 50 12.95 8.97 -5.23
C MET A 50 12.57 10.39 -4.82
N LYS A 51 13.52 11.33 -4.79
CA LYS A 51 13.23 12.74 -4.53
C LYS A 51 12.33 13.35 -5.60
N ARG A 52 12.59 13.07 -6.89
CA ARG A 52 11.74 13.52 -8.00
C ARG A 52 10.34 12.89 -7.92
N PHE A 53 10.27 11.58 -7.68
CA PHE A 53 9.02 10.84 -7.52
C PHE A 53 8.20 11.38 -6.34
N SER A 54 8.83 11.56 -5.17
CA SER A 54 8.18 12.09 -3.97
C SER A 54 7.64 13.51 -4.20
N LYS A 55 8.41 14.39 -4.86
CA LYS A 55 7.94 15.74 -5.21
C LYS A 55 6.73 15.71 -6.13
N LEU A 56 6.76 14.84 -7.16
CA LEU A 56 5.65 14.68 -8.10
C LEU A 56 4.41 14.12 -7.41
N TYR A 57 4.55 13.05 -6.63
CA TYR A 57 3.47 12.44 -5.87
C TYR A 57 2.84 13.43 -4.91
N ASN A 58 3.65 14.09 -4.07
CA ASN A 58 3.15 15.05 -3.09
C ASN A 58 2.46 16.25 -3.75
N GLY A 59 2.99 16.75 -4.87
CA GLY A 59 2.34 17.83 -5.62
C GLY A 59 0.99 17.40 -6.19
N ARG A 60 0.90 16.17 -6.72
CA ARG A 60 -0.35 15.68 -7.32
C ARG A 60 -1.38 15.21 -6.30
N MET A 61 -0.96 14.70 -5.15
CA MET A 61 -1.82 14.27 -4.03
C MET A 61 -2.21 15.42 -3.10
N HIS A 62 -1.70 16.63 -3.33
CA HIS A 62 -1.88 17.75 -2.40
C HIS A 62 -3.36 18.06 -2.17
N LYS A 63 -4.16 18.10 -3.24
CA LYS A 63 -5.59 18.46 -3.19
C LYS A 63 -6.42 17.38 -2.48
N GLU A 64 -6.11 16.12 -2.74
CA GLU A 64 -6.75 14.96 -2.13
C GLU A 64 -6.40 14.91 -0.64
N LYS A 65 -5.12 15.12 -0.29
CA LYS A 65 -4.67 15.23 1.11
C LYS A 65 -5.36 16.39 1.81
N GLU A 66 -5.38 17.58 1.22
CA GLU A 66 -6.04 18.76 1.80
C GLU A 66 -7.55 18.53 2.01
N THR A 67 -8.21 17.88 1.04
CA THR A 67 -9.63 17.53 1.16
C THR A 67 -9.85 16.52 2.29
N LEU A 68 -9.00 15.50 2.37
CA LEU A 68 -9.07 14.48 3.41
C LEU A 68 -8.87 15.10 4.80
N PHE A 69 -7.88 15.97 4.98
CA PHE A 69 -7.52 16.51 6.29
C PHE A 69 -8.32 17.77 6.68
N ARG A 70 -9.27 18.22 5.85
CA ARG A 70 -10.02 19.46 6.10
C ARG A 70 -10.83 19.41 7.40
N ASN A 71 -11.46 18.27 7.69
CA ASN A 71 -12.29 18.06 8.87
C ASN A 71 -11.48 17.57 10.09
N MET A 72 -10.15 17.55 10.02
CA MET A 72 -9.32 17.03 11.11
C MET A 72 -9.54 17.80 12.41
N LYS A 73 -9.72 19.12 12.33
CA LYS A 73 -9.97 19.98 13.50
C LYS A 73 -11.29 19.68 14.20
N ASP A 74 -12.26 19.10 13.49
CA ASP A 74 -13.57 18.76 14.05
C ASP A 74 -13.48 17.60 15.06
N PHE A 75 -12.36 16.87 15.06
CA PHE A 75 -12.08 15.76 15.97
C PHE A 75 -11.21 16.14 17.16
N ALA A 76 -10.94 17.44 17.36
CA ALA A 76 -10.23 17.91 18.55
C ALA A 76 -11.13 17.76 19.79
N ASP A 77 -10.54 17.37 20.91
CA ASP A 77 -11.25 17.34 22.19
C ASP A 77 -11.58 18.78 22.68
N PRO A 78 -12.34 18.95 23.78
CA PRO A 78 -12.63 20.28 24.32
C PRO A 78 -11.40 21.10 24.74
N SER A 79 -10.22 20.48 24.89
CA SER A 79 -8.94 21.15 25.14
C SER A 79 -8.22 21.57 23.84
N GLY A 80 -8.78 21.22 22.68
CA GLY A 80 -8.19 21.46 21.36
C GLY A 80 -7.17 20.40 20.94
N LYS A 81 -7.06 19.29 21.68
CA LYS A 81 -6.07 18.23 21.40
C LYS A 81 -6.63 17.20 20.44
N LEU A 82 -5.84 16.86 19.42
CA LEU A 82 -6.16 15.81 18.45
C LEU A 82 -5.53 14.48 18.89
N HIS A 83 -6.36 13.46 19.00
CA HIS A 83 -5.92 12.08 19.21
C HIS A 83 -5.90 11.37 17.85
N LEU A 84 -4.89 11.69 17.04
CA LEU A 84 -4.72 11.15 15.71
C LEU A 84 -3.89 9.85 15.77
N LEU A 85 -4.43 8.77 15.22
CA LEU A 85 -3.74 7.50 15.12
C LEU A 85 -3.59 7.13 13.64
N GLU A 86 -2.45 7.59 13.11
CA GLU A 86 -1.81 7.34 11.81
C GLU A 86 -2.29 8.14 10.58
N ILE A 87 -1.32 8.46 9.70
CA ILE A 87 -1.41 8.97 8.32
C ILE A 87 -0.22 8.38 7.50
N GLY A 88 -0.39 7.18 6.91
CA GLY A 88 0.46 6.49 5.88
C GLY A 88 1.93 6.17 6.25
N VAL A 89 2.62 5.09 5.85
CA VAL A 89 2.54 4.09 4.77
C VAL A 89 2.50 2.66 5.36
N GLY A 90 1.75 2.47 6.45
CA GLY A 90 1.64 1.18 7.12
C GLY A 90 0.78 0.15 6.36
N THR A 91 0.89 -1.10 6.79
CA THR A 91 0.17 -2.26 6.23
C THR A 91 -1.24 -2.46 6.82
N GLY A 92 -1.74 -1.51 7.61
CA GLY A 92 -2.94 -1.65 8.43
C GLY A 92 -2.87 -2.76 9.50
N THR A 93 -1.75 -3.50 9.59
CA THR A 93 -1.59 -4.68 10.46
C THR A 93 -1.71 -4.38 11.94
N ASN A 94 -1.59 -3.10 12.32
CA ASN A 94 -1.74 -2.63 13.69
C ASN A 94 -3.20 -2.51 14.14
N PHE A 95 -4.18 -2.47 13.21
CA PHE A 95 -5.60 -2.26 13.54
C PHE A 95 -6.15 -3.25 14.56
N LYS A 96 -5.75 -4.53 14.45
CA LYS A 96 -6.18 -5.61 15.34
C LYS A 96 -5.61 -5.55 16.77
N PHE A 97 -4.55 -4.78 17.00
CA PHE A 97 -3.89 -4.70 18.31
C PHE A 97 -4.36 -3.51 19.16
N TYR A 98 -5.23 -2.65 18.63
CA TYR A 98 -5.68 -1.48 19.36
C TYR A 98 -6.66 -1.85 20.48
N PRO A 99 -6.38 -1.49 21.76
CA PRO A 99 -7.18 -1.90 22.90
C PRO A 99 -8.62 -1.39 22.80
N SER A 100 -9.59 -2.24 23.13
CA SER A 100 -11.00 -1.89 23.26
C SER A 100 -11.18 -0.79 24.32
N GLY A 101 -11.82 0.33 23.97
CA GLY A 101 -12.09 1.42 24.92
C GLY A 101 -11.22 2.69 24.82
N SER A 102 -10.37 2.83 23.80
CA SER A 102 -9.73 4.12 23.49
C SER A 102 -10.79 5.13 23.03
N ARG A 103 -11.27 5.99 23.93
CA ARG A 103 -12.27 7.03 23.61
C ARG A 103 -11.60 8.21 22.93
N GLY A 104 -12.07 8.57 21.73
CA GLY A 104 -11.79 9.88 21.10
C GLY A 104 -10.75 9.92 19.98
N GLY A 105 -10.41 8.78 19.36
CA GLY A 105 -9.44 8.76 18.25
C GLY A 105 -10.10 8.81 16.87
N ALA A 106 -9.66 9.73 16.02
CA ALA A 106 -9.91 9.69 14.58
C ALA A 106 -8.68 9.11 13.87
N TYR A 107 -8.90 8.13 13.00
CA TYR A 107 -7.88 7.45 12.21
C TYR A 107 -7.99 7.98 10.79
N TYR A 108 -6.91 8.48 10.20
CA TYR A 108 -6.92 8.95 8.83
C TYR A 108 -6.00 8.09 7.98
N PHE A 109 -6.48 7.62 6.83
CA PHE A 109 -5.69 6.73 5.99
C PHE A 109 -5.63 7.22 4.56
N ILE A 110 -4.47 6.98 3.95
CA ILE A 110 -4.21 7.03 2.51
C ILE A 110 -3.28 5.85 2.25
N GLU A 111 -3.80 4.80 1.62
CA GLU A 111 -3.08 3.54 1.43
C GLU A 111 -3.24 3.08 -0.02
N HIS A 112 -2.17 2.53 -0.60
CA HIS A 112 -2.27 1.84 -1.88
C HIS A 112 -2.90 0.47 -1.66
N VAL A 113 -3.72 0.00 -2.60
CA VAL A 113 -4.46 -1.25 -2.45
C VAL A 113 -4.51 -2.04 -3.75
N ALA A 114 -5.05 -3.26 -3.69
CA ALA A 114 -5.31 -4.04 -4.90
C ALA A 114 -6.23 -3.27 -5.87
N ALA A 115 -5.86 -3.29 -7.14
CA ALA A 115 -6.71 -2.85 -8.23
C ALA A 115 -7.88 -3.82 -8.41
N ASP A 116 -8.90 -3.38 -9.16
CA ASP A 116 -9.96 -4.27 -9.59
C ASP A 116 -9.40 -5.44 -10.42
N ARG A 117 -9.87 -6.66 -10.13
CA ARG A 117 -9.36 -7.92 -10.69
C ARG A 117 -9.49 -8.02 -12.21
N SER A 118 -10.37 -7.23 -12.82
CA SER A 118 -10.54 -7.14 -14.27
C SER A 118 -9.51 -6.23 -14.96
N THR A 119 -8.67 -5.54 -14.20
CA THR A 119 -7.72 -4.56 -14.73
C THR A 119 -6.33 -5.14 -14.98
N TRP A 120 -5.63 -4.57 -15.97
CA TRP A 120 -4.20 -4.85 -16.17
C TRP A 120 -3.32 -4.43 -14.99
N THR A 121 -3.76 -3.44 -14.22
CA THR A 121 -3.06 -3.05 -12.99
C THR A 121 -3.01 -4.21 -12.00
N TYR A 122 -4.12 -4.93 -11.82
CA TYR A 122 -4.17 -6.10 -10.94
C TYR A 122 -3.24 -7.21 -11.43
N PHE A 123 -3.20 -7.46 -12.74
CA PHE A 123 -2.25 -8.41 -13.33
C PHE A 123 -0.78 -8.06 -12.99
N TRP A 124 -0.38 -6.80 -13.13
CA TRP A 124 0.97 -6.38 -12.77
C TRP A 124 1.22 -6.38 -11.27
N GLN A 125 0.22 -6.05 -10.45
CA GLN A 125 0.31 -6.22 -9.00
C GLN A 125 0.58 -7.69 -8.64
N GLN A 126 -0.08 -8.66 -9.29
CA GLN A 126 0.19 -10.08 -9.05
C GLN A 126 1.64 -10.49 -9.35
N ILE A 127 2.25 -9.91 -10.38
CA ILE A 127 3.64 -10.20 -10.73
C ILE A 127 4.60 -9.55 -9.72
N CYS A 128 4.32 -8.32 -9.31
CA CYS A 128 5.20 -7.53 -8.45
C CYS A 128 5.11 -7.87 -6.96
N ASP A 129 3.94 -8.31 -6.48
CA ASP A 129 3.65 -8.51 -5.06
C ASP A 129 4.64 -9.41 -4.30
N PRO A 130 5.08 -10.56 -4.84
CA PRO A 130 6.05 -11.41 -4.14
C PRO A 130 7.43 -10.75 -3.93
N ALA A 131 7.81 -9.86 -4.85
CA ALA A 131 9.03 -9.06 -4.72
C ALA A 131 8.81 -7.84 -3.82
N TRP A 132 7.56 -7.36 -3.73
CA TRP A 132 7.19 -6.17 -2.98
C TRP A 132 7.46 -6.30 -1.49
N GLY A 133 7.32 -7.50 -0.91
CA GLY A 133 7.66 -7.76 0.49
C GLY A 133 9.13 -7.45 0.84
N TYR A 134 10.05 -7.61 -0.11
CA TYR A 134 11.48 -7.30 0.08
C TYR A 134 11.78 -5.80 -0.12
N LEU A 135 11.03 -5.13 -0.99
CA LEU A 135 11.29 -3.75 -1.41
C LEU A 135 10.46 -2.71 -0.65
N GLY A 136 9.29 -3.09 -0.14
CA GLY A 136 8.30 -2.23 0.49
C GLY A 136 8.09 -2.55 1.97
N GLU A 137 9.16 -2.93 2.68
CA GLU A 137 9.13 -3.19 4.14
C GLU A 137 8.04 -4.20 4.57
N GLY A 138 7.85 -5.26 3.78
CA GLY A 138 6.81 -6.27 4.05
C GLY A 138 5.39 -5.87 3.62
N CYS A 139 5.24 -4.77 2.87
CA CYS A 139 3.95 -4.37 2.30
C CYS A 139 3.54 -5.23 1.08
N SER A 140 2.25 -5.25 0.78
CA SER A 140 1.63 -6.00 -0.32
C SER A 140 0.77 -5.06 -1.15
N VAL A 141 1.00 -5.04 -2.46
CA VAL A 141 0.21 -4.26 -3.42
C VAL A 141 -1.10 -4.96 -3.79
N LEU A 142 -1.22 -6.24 -3.45
CA LEU A 142 -2.47 -7.00 -3.53
C LEU A 142 -3.34 -6.90 -2.28
N ARG A 143 -2.94 -6.11 -1.27
CA ARG A 143 -3.74 -6.01 -0.04
C ARG A 143 -5.06 -5.31 -0.31
N GLU A 144 -6.12 -5.89 0.23
CA GLU A 144 -7.49 -5.37 0.14
C GLU A 144 -7.88 -4.73 1.49
N THR A 145 -7.05 -3.81 2.02
CA THR A 145 -7.17 -3.25 3.39
C THR A 145 -8.53 -2.60 3.66
N TRP A 146 -9.25 -2.18 2.62
CA TRP A 146 -10.63 -1.69 2.75
C TRP A 146 -11.57 -2.72 3.39
N LYS A 147 -11.36 -4.02 3.13
CA LYS A 147 -12.16 -5.08 3.75
C LYS A 147 -11.91 -5.17 5.25
N ASP A 148 -10.65 -4.98 5.68
CA ASP A 148 -10.31 -4.98 7.10
C ASP A 148 -10.94 -3.77 7.80
N LEU A 149 -10.94 -2.61 7.14
CA LEU A 149 -11.59 -1.39 7.64
C LEU A 149 -13.12 -1.52 7.71
N GLU A 150 -13.75 -2.14 6.72
CA GLU A 150 -15.20 -2.39 6.68
C GLU A 150 -15.64 -3.41 7.74
N ASN A 151 -14.82 -4.42 8.01
CA ASN A 151 -15.10 -5.43 9.05
C ASN A 151 -14.72 -4.96 10.45
N ALA A 152 -13.94 -3.88 10.58
CA ALA A 152 -13.60 -3.31 11.86
C ALA A 152 -14.83 -2.62 12.47
N GLU A 153 -15.05 -2.83 13.77
CA GLU A 153 -16.17 -2.27 14.53
C GLU A 153 -15.96 -0.79 14.89
N PHE A 154 -15.66 0.03 13.88
CA PHE A 154 -15.59 1.48 14.01
C PHE A 154 -17.00 2.06 14.18
N SER A 155 -17.14 3.07 15.04
CA SER A 155 -18.40 3.80 15.22
C SER A 155 -18.78 4.63 14.00
N LYS A 156 -17.79 5.03 13.19
CA LYS A 156 -17.98 5.69 11.90
C LYS A 156 -16.84 5.36 10.94
N LEU A 157 -17.16 5.05 9.69
CA LEU A 157 -16.18 4.86 8.62
C LEU A 157 -16.56 5.73 7.42
N ASN A 158 -15.63 6.58 6.98
CA ASN A 158 -15.66 7.24 5.68
C ASN A 158 -14.52 6.65 4.86
N LEU A 159 -14.84 5.88 3.82
CA LEU A 159 -13.88 5.21 2.96
C LEU A 159 -14.19 5.54 1.51
N GLN A 160 -13.17 5.88 0.75
CA GLN A 160 -13.28 6.18 -0.68
C GLN A 160 -12.12 5.55 -1.44
N HIS A 161 -12.41 5.01 -2.63
CA HIS A 161 -11.40 4.57 -3.57
C HIS A 161 -10.97 5.75 -4.46
N MET A 162 -9.69 5.78 -4.81
CA MET A 162 -9.15 6.73 -5.78
C MET A 162 -8.05 6.08 -6.62
N ALA A 163 -7.90 6.54 -7.85
CA ALA A 163 -6.70 6.31 -8.63
C ALA A 163 -5.73 7.46 -8.31
N ALA A 164 -4.71 7.19 -7.50
CA ALA A 164 -3.69 8.19 -7.23
C ALA A 164 -3.00 8.55 -8.55
N PRO A 165 -2.72 9.83 -8.81
CA PRO A 165 -2.10 10.30 -10.04
C PRO A 165 -0.59 9.97 -10.07
N LEU A 166 -0.25 8.69 -9.92
CA LEU A 166 1.09 8.15 -9.87
C LEU A 166 1.56 7.69 -11.24
N VAL A 167 2.88 7.81 -11.48
CA VAL A 167 3.51 7.31 -12.72
C VAL A 167 3.67 5.79 -12.67
N VAL A 168 3.63 5.19 -11.48
CA VAL A 168 3.78 3.74 -11.28
C VAL A 168 2.39 3.11 -11.12
N PRO A 169 1.86 2.38 -12.12
CA PRO A 169 0.49 1.87 -12.10
C PRO A 169 0.22 0.88 -10.96
N VAL A 170 1.22 0.09 -10.58
CA VAL A 170 1.11 -0.96 -9.54
C VAL A 170 0.71 -0.40 -8.17
N VAL A 171 1.07 0.84 -7.88
CA VAL A 171 0.70 1.54 -6.64
C VAL A 171 -0.35 2.62 -6.87
N CYS A 172 -0.90 2.75 -8.09
CA CYS A 172 -1.91 3.75 -8.41
C CYS A 172 -3.22 3.58 -7.62
N PRO A 173 -3.81 2.36 -7.49
CA PRO A 173 -5.06 2.20 -6.76
C PRO A 173 -4.83 2.50 -5.29
N HIS A 174 -5.66 3.36 -4.72
CA HIS A 174 -5.61 3.74 -3.33
C HIS A 174 -7.01 3.74 -2.70
N ILE A 175 -7.03 3.60 -1.39
CA ILE A 175 -8.13 4.06 -0.55
C ILE A 175 -7.68 5.25 0.29
N TYR A 176 -8.64 6.10 0.62
CA TYR A 176 -8.43 7.19 1.55
C TYR A 176 -9.70 7.48 2.34
N GLY A 177 -9.55 8.08 3.51
CA GLY A 177 -10.68 8.35 4.37
C GLY A 177 -10.32 8.44 5.84
N TYR A 178 -11.35 8.36 6.69
CA TYR A 178 -11.17 8.34 8.13
C TYR A 178 -12.11 7.34 8.81
N ALA A 179 -11.68 6.82 9.96
CA ALA A 179 -12.48 5.98 10.84
C ALA A 179 -12.52 6.58 12.25
N MET A 180 -13.60 6.35 12.98
CA MET A 180 -13.76 6.75 14.37
C MET A 180 -14.03 5.52 15.23
N LYS A 181 -13.46 5.50 16.43
CA LYS A 181 -13.74 4.50 17.44
C LYS A 181 -14.67 5.06 18.50
#